data_AF-A0A957V7K9-F1
#
_entry.id   AF-A0A957V7K9-F1
#
_cell.length_a   1.000
_cell.length_b   1.000
_cell.length_c   1.000
_cell.angle_alpha   90.00
_cell.angle_beta   90.00
_cell.angle_gamma   90.00
#
_symmetry.space_group_name_H-M   'P 1'
#
loop_
_entity.id
_entity.type
_entity.pdbx_description
1 polymer ?
#
loop_
_entity_poly.entity_id
_entity_poly.type
_entity_poly.pdbx_seq_one_letter_code
_entity_poly.pdbx_strand_id
1 'polypeptide(L)'
;MDFPTTERQASFLQLADRLAEAFAERAGEQDRSGEFPYANFADIRAAGLPALVVPVEFGGWGGDLLDAIMVAEHLARGDGSTALSFVMHMQTIGSAVEAGGWPQAPLAELCRAAVERGALVNSLATEPALGSPSRGGRPQTIAQPIYGSDGTITRWILTGCKSFASMFPVLDYAILPAALEDGSDEVGRFLVAVDDHFRVERAWDAIGMR
;
A
#
# COMPACT_ATOMS: atom_id res chain seq x y z
N MET A 1 3.56 -20.87 16.57
CA MET A 1 3.91 -22.24 16.12
C MET A 1 5.36 -22.21 15.72
N ASP A 2 6.19 -23.14 16.21
CA ASP A 2 7.61 -23.19 15.82
C ASP A 2 7.75 -23.99 14.53
N PHE A 3 7.80 -23.27 13.41
CA PHE A 3 8.16 -23.84 12.11
C PHE A 3 9.67 -23.73 11.90
N PRO A 4 10.32 -24.71 11.27
CA PRO A 4 11.71 -24.57 10.89
C PRO A 4 11.85 -23.42 9.87
N THR A 5 12.70 -22.46 10.19
CA THR A 5 12.98 -21.29 9.35
C THR A 5 14.38 -21.37 8.73
N THR A 6 14.53 -20.84 7.52
CA THR A 6 15.86 -20.53 6.97
C THR A 6 16.53 -19.41 7.77
N GLU A 7 17.85 -19.23 7.64
CA GLU A 7 18.57 -18.11 8.27
C GLU A 7 18.04 -16.74 7.83
N ARG A 8 17.64 -16.63 6.55
CA ARG A 8 17.01 -15.43 5.99
C ARG A 8 15.68 -15.14 6.69
N GLN A 9 14.82 -16.15 6.77
CA GLN A 9 13.54 -16.03 7.47
C GLN A 9 13.73 -15.67 8.95
N ALA A 10 14.66 -16.32 9.63
CA ALA A 10 14.97 -15.99 11.03
C ALA A 10 15.39 -14.52 11.19
N SER A 11 16.16 -13.97 10.24
CA SER A 11 16.56 -12.56 10.25
C SER A 11 15.36 -11.61 10.06
N PHE A 12 14.45 -11.94 9.14
CA PHE A 12 13.21 -11.17 8.94
C PHE A 12 12.30 -11.22 10.18
N LEU A 13 12.14 -12.40 10.77
CA LEU A 13 11.33 -12.58 11.97
C LEU A 13 11.90 -11.83 13.17
N GLN A 14 13.22 -11.88 13.39
CA GLN A 14 13.86 -11.12 14.46
C GLN A 14 13.67 -9.62 14.29
N LEU A 15 13.67 -9.10 13.05
CA LEU A 15 13.36 -7.70 12.79
C LEU A 15 11.89 -7.38 13.11
N ALA A 16 10.96 -8.24 12.65
CA ALA A 16 9.54 -8.08 12.90
C ALA A 16 9.20 -8.14 14.39
N ASP A 17 9.82 -9.04 15.16
CA ASP A 17 9.62 -9.17 16.61
C ASP A 17 10.09 -7.90 17.35
N ARG A 18 11.25 -7.33 17.00
CA ARG A 18 11.70 -6.07 17.60
C ARG A 18 10.74 -4.91 17.34
N LEU A 19 10.18 -4.84 16.12
CA LEU A 19 9.16 -3.84 15.79
C LEU A 19 7.86 -4.10 16.56
N ALA A 20 7.44 -5.36 16.66
CA ALA A 20 6.23 -5.75 17.38
C ALA A 20 6.32 -5.39 18.88
N GLU A 21 7.47 -5.56 19.52
CA GLU A 21 7.71 -5.12 20.90
C GLU A 21 7.46 -3.61 21.05
N ALA A 22 8.05 -2.79 20.17
CA ALA A 22 7.85 -1.33 20.18
C ALA A 22 6.39 -0.94 19.88
N PHE A 23 5.69 -1.68 19.02
CA PHE A 23 4.29 -1.41 18.68
C PHE A 23 3.37 -1.76 19.85
N ALA A 24 3.62 -2.87 20.56
CA ALA A 24 2.86 -3.27 21.73
C ALA A 24 2.88 -2.21 22.84
N GLU A 25 4.00 -1.52 23.03
CA GLU A 25 4.12 -0.43 24.00
C GLU A 25 3.20 0.76 23.69
N ARG A 26 2.86 0.97 22.40
CA ARG A 26 2.07 2.12 21.92
C ARG A 26 0.61 1.76 21.64
N ALA A 27 0.32 0.49 21.37
CA ALA A 27 -0.98 0.02 20.89
C ALA A 27 -2.15 0.43 21.80
N GLY A 28 -1.97 0.36 23.12
CA GLY A 28 -3.02 0.71 24.07
C GLY A 28 -3.41 2.19 24.09
N GLU A 29 -2.47 3.11 23.79
CA GLU A 29 -2.79 4.54 23.63
C GLU A 29 -3.35 4.82 22.24
N GLN A 30 -2.73 4.26 21.21
CA GLN A 30 -3.16 4.40 19.81
C GLN A 30 -4.63 3.96 19.63
N ASP A 31 -5.02 2.82 20.19
CA ASP A 31 -6.41 2.35 20.13
C ASP A 31 -7.38 3.28 20.86
N ARG A 32 -6.96 3.90 21.98
CA ARG A 32 -7.84 4.77 22.76
C ARG A 32 -8.02 6.14 22.12
N SER A 33 -6.95 6.71 21.58
CA SER A 33 -6.96 8.03 20.95
C SER A 33 -7.54 8.00 19.54
N GLY A 34 -7.43 6.87 18.84
CA GLY A 34 -7.75 6.77 17.41
C GLY A 34 -6.80 7.57 16.53
N GLU A 35 -5.65 8.01 17.07
CA GLU A 35 -4.63 8.70 16.30
C GLU A 35 -3.86 7.72 15.42
N PHE A 36 -3.57 8.16 14.19
CA PHE A 36 -2.81 7.35 13.26
C PHE A 36 -1.41 7.00 13.82
N PRO A 37 -0.93 5.76 13.71
CA PRO A 37 0.31 5.29 14.35
C PRO A 37 1.57 5.72 13.59
N TYR A 38 1.81 7.03 13.45
CA TYR A 38 2.96 7.58 12.72
C TYR A 38 4.31 7.04 13.19
N ALA A 39 4.48 6.84 14.50
CA ALA A 39 5.71 6.31 15.07
C ALA A 39 5.99 4.86 14.60
N ASN A 40 4.95 4.04 14.44
CA ASN A 40 5.12 2.65 13.99
C ASN A 40 5.57 2.62 12.53
N PHE A 41 4.98 3.46 11.69
CA PHE A 41 5.40 3.57 10.28
C PHE A 41 6.77 4.22 10.10
N ALA A 42 7.17 5.13 11.00
CA ALA A 42 8.53 5.65 11.03
C ALA A 42 9.54 4.53 11.33
N ASP A 43 9.23 3.67 12.31
CA ASP A 43 10.08 2.51 12.65
C ASP A 43 10.15 1.49 11.50
N ILE A 44 9.03 1.21 10.83
CA ILE A 44 8.98 0.36 9.61
C ILE A 44 9.93 0.89 8.54
N ARG A 45 9.89 2.21 8.27
CA ARG A 45 10.77 2.84 7.27
C ARG A 45 12.23 2.80 7.69
N ALA A 46 12.51 3.14 8.95
CA ALA A 46 13.88 3.12 9.49
C ALA A 46 14.49 1.71 9.47
N ALA A 47 13.67 0.67 9.63
CA ALA A 47 14.06 -0.73 9.52
C ALA A 47 14.32 -1.20 8.07
N GLY A 48 13.96 -0.40 7.05
CA GLY A 48 14.05 -0.79 5.64
C GLY A 48 13.00 -1.83 5.22
N LEU A 49 12.00 -2.11 6.07
CA LEU A 49 11.03 -3.17 5.83
C LEU A 49 10.16 -3.01 4.56
N PRO A 50 9.88 -1.78 4.04
CA PRO A 50 9.21 -1.63 2.74
C PRO A 50 9.93 -2.35 1.57
N ALA A 51 11.22 -2.64 1.71
CA ALA A 51 12.00 -3.37 0.71
C ALA A 51 11.82 -4.90 0.78
N LEU A 52 11.08 -5.45 1.74
CA LEU A 52 11.01 -6.89 2.03
C LEU A 52 10.65 -7.71 0.78
N VAL A 53 9.54 -7.39 0.14
CA VAL A 53 9.01 -8.12 -1.03
C VAL A 53 9.49 -7.54 -2.37
N VAL A 54 10.33 -6.50 -2.33
CA VAL A 54 10.89 -5.91 -3.54
C VAL A 54 11.93 -6.90 -4.11
N PRO A 55 11.91 -7.17 -5.43
CA PRO A 55 12.89 -8.04 -6.06
C PRO A 55 14.33 -7.54 -5.90
N VAL A 56 15.27 -8.48 -5.84
CA VAL A 56 16.70 -8.19 -5.65
C VAL A 56 17.28 -7.34 -6.79
N GLU A 57 16.77 -7.47 -8.02
CA GLU A 57 17.17 -6.65 -9.16
C GLU A 57 16.82 -5.16 -9.02
N PHE A 58 15.88 -4.82 -8.14
CA PHE A 58 15.57 -3.44 -7.78
C PHE A 58 16.20 -3.01 -6.45
N GLY A 59 17.05 -3.85 -5.85
CA GLY A 59 17.73 -3.59 -4.57
C GLY A 59 16.94 -3.99 -3.32
N GLY A 60 15.83 -4.73 -3.49
CA GLY A 60 15.04 -5.25 -2.39
C GLY A 60 15.57 -6.54 -1.76
N TRP A 61 14.84 -7.08 -0.80
CA TRP A 61 15.26 -8.28 -0.06
C TRP A 61 14.78 -9.59 -0.69
N GLY A 62 13.90 -9.51 -1.70
CA GLY A 62 13.41 -10.68 -2.44
C GLY A 62 12.63 -11.68 -1.59
N GLY A 63 11.92 -11.20 -0.57
CA GLY A 63 11.00 -12.00 0.23
C GLY A 63 9.80 -12.44 -0.62
N ASP A 64 9.39 -13.69 -0.43
CA ASP A 64 8.22 -14.26 -1.11
C ASP A 64 6.93 -14.10 -0.28
N LEU A 65 5.84 -14.68 -0.76
CA LEU A 65 4.54 -14.66 -0.06
C LEU A 65 4.63 -15.25 1.35
N LEU A 66 5.41 -16.32 1.55
CA LEU A 66 5.56 -16.94 2.86
C LEU A 66 6.31 -16.00 3.81
N ASP A 67 7.41 -15.41 3.35
CA ASP A 67 8.18 -14.43 4.11
C ASP A 67 7.31 -13.23 4.52
N ALA A 68 6.48 -12.70 3.60
CA ALA A 68 5.57 -11.60 3.86
C ALA A 68 4.49 -11.93 4.91
N ILE A 69 3.89 -13.13 4.82
CA ILE A 69 2.87 -13.59 5.79
C ILE A 69 3.51 -13.78 7.18
N MET A 70 4.69 -14.37 7.24
CA MET A 70 5.40 -14.62 8.50
C MET A 70 5.78 -13.30 9.19
N VAL A 71 6.32 -12.33 8.44
CA VAL A 71 6.59 -10.99 8.98
C VAL A 71 5.31 -10.31 9.46
N ALA A 72 4.25 -10.35 8.66
CA ALA A 72 2.96 -9.76 9.02
C ALA A 72 2.38 -10.36 10.31
N GLU A 73 2.44 -11.69 10.47
CA GLU A 73 1.99 -12.37 11.69
C GLU A 73 2.76 -11.87 12.91
N HIS A 74 4.09 -11.75 12.80
CA HIS A 74 4.93 -11.29 13.91
C HIS A 74 4.65 -9.83 14.26
N LEU A 75 4.54 -8.92 13.28
CA LEU A 75 4.14 -7.53 13.52
C LEU A 75 2.78 -7.43 14.21
N ALA A 76 1.82 -8.27 13.80
CA ALA A 76 0.45 -8.26 14.33
C ALA A 76 0.36 -8.65 15.81
N ARG A 77 1.39 -9.31 16.37
CA ARG A 77 1.47 -9.58 17.82
C ARG A 77 1.68 -8.31 18.63
N GLY A 78 2.26 -7.28 18.01
CA GLY A 78 2.46 -5.96 18.60
C GLY A 78 1.25 -5.04 18.41
N ASP A 79 0.91 -4.78 17.14
CA ASP A 79 -0.27 -4.02 16.77
C ASP A 79 -0.89 -4.54 15.46
N GLY A 80 -2.12 -5.04 15.57
CA GLY A 80 -2.86 -5.60 14.44
C GLY A 80 -3.25 -4.55 13.38
N SER A 81 -3.50 -3.30 13.78
CA SER A 81 -3.91 -2.22 12.86
C SER A 81 -2.75 -1.80 11.94
N THR A 82 -1.56 -1.60 12.52
CA THR A 82 -0.31 -1.34 11.77
C THR A 82 0.02 -2.51 10.87
N ALA A 83 0.00 -3.74 11.40
CA ALA A 83 0.34 -4.93 10.62
C ALA A 83 -0.60 -5.13 9.43
N LEU A 84 -1.92 -4.99 9.62
CA LEU A 84 -2.88 -5.08 8.52
C LEU A 84 -2.60 -4.02 7.44
N SER A 85 -2.38 -2.78 7.85
CA SER A 85 -2.10 -1.68 6.91
C SER A 85 -0.82 -1.92 6.11
N PHE A 86 0.23 -2.42 6.77
CA PHE A 86 1.51 -2.72 6.12
C PHE A 86 1.44 -3.95 5.20
N VAL A 87 0.61 -4.95 5.51
CA VAL A 87 0.34 -6.09 4.61
C VAL A 87 -0.16 -5.62 3.25
N MET A 88 -0.99 -4.57 3.19
CA MET A 88 -1.50 -4.06 1.92
C MET A 88 -0.37 -3.51 1.02
N HIS A 89 0.68 -2.92 1.60
CA HIS A 89 1.86 -2.52 0.86
C HIS A 89 2.62 -3.73 0.30
N MET A 90 2.91 -4.72 1.15
CA MET A 90 3.61 -5.94 0.73
C MET A 90 2.83 -6.69 -0.35
N GLN A 91 1.51 -6.82 -0.18
CA GLN A 91 0.63 -7.43 -1.17
C GLN A 91 0.66 -6.67 -2.50
N THR A 92 0.62 -5.34 -2.46
CA THR A 92 0.62 -4.52 -3.67
C THR A 92 1.86 -4.74 -4.51
N ILE A 93 3.05 -4.66 -3.89
CA ILE A 93 4.33 -4.88 -4.60
C ILE A 93 4.46 -6.34 -5.03
N GLY A 94 4.24 -7.29 -4.11
CA GLY A 94 4.38 -8.72 -4.38
C GLY A 94 3.48 -9.17 -5.54
N SER A 95 2.20 -8.80 -5.52
CA SER A 95 1.27 -9.13 -6.61
C SER A 95 1.64 -8.44 -7.93
N ALA A 96 2.17 -7.21 -7.90
CA ALA A 96 2.59 -6.51 -9.12
C ALA A 96 3.77 -7.23 -9.79
N VAL A 97 4.72 -7.71 -9.00
CA VAL A 97 5.89 -8.48 -9.45
C VAL A 97 5.47 -9.85 -9.97
N GLU A 98 4.68 -10.60 -9.21
CA GLU A 98 4.29 -11.97 -9.55
C GLU A 98 3.38 -12.04 -10.79
N ALA A 99 2.43 -11.11 -10.92
CA ALA A 99 1.46 -11.14 -12.02
C ALA A 99 2.06 -10.73 -13.37
N GLY A 100 3.19 -10.00 -13.39
CA GLY A 100 3.88 -9.57 -14.61
C GLY A 100 3.08 -8.63 -15.52
N GLY A 101 1.96 -8.08 -15.07
CA GLY A 101 1.05 -7.24 -15.85
C GLY A 101 1.32 -5.73 -15.75
N TRP A 102 2.28 -5.32 -14.92
CA TRP A 102 2.60 -3.90 -14.74
C TRP A 102 3.50 -3.37 -15.86
N PRO A 103 3.29 -2.12 -16.31
CA PRO A 103 4.29 -1.44 -17.12
C PRO A 103 5.62 -1.34 -16.37
N GLN A 104 6.73 -1.66 -17.04
CA GLN A 104 8.04 -1.80 -16.41
C GLN A 104 8.51 -0.52 -15.70
N ALA A 105 8.30 0.66 -16.31
CA ALA A 105 8.80 1.92 -15.76
C ALA A 105 8.14 2.30 -14.43
N PRO A 106 6.80 2.35 -14.29
CA PRO A 106 6.12 2.56 -13.00
C PRO A 106 6.49 1.53 -11.94
N LEU A 107 6.61 0.24 -12.30
CA LEU A 107 7.01 -0.80 -11.34
C LEU A 107 8.43 -0.55 -10.82
N ALA A 108 9.38 -0.28 -11.73
CA ALA A 108 10.76 0.00 -11.36
C ALA A 108 10.92 1.30 -10.55
N GLU A 109 10.09 2.32 -10.80
CA GLU A 109 10.03 3.52 -9.96
C GLU A 109 9.55 3.18 -8.54
N LEU A 110 8.41 2.49 -8.44
CA LEU A 110 7.81 2.13 -7.15
C LEU A 110 8.75 1.26 -6.31
N CYS A 111 9.35 0.23 -6.91
CA CYS A 111 10.31 -0.65 -6.23
C CYS A 111 11.53 0.12 -5.73
N ARG A 112 12.13 0.99 -6.56
CA ARG A 112 13.27 1.82 -6.14
C ARG A 112 12.89 2.80 -5.04
N ALA A 113 11.71 3.41 -5.11
CA ALA A 113 11.23 4.30 -4.07
C ALA A 113 11.06 3.58 -2.73
N ALA A 114 10.53 2.35 -2.73
CA ALA A 114 10.40 1.53 -1.53
C ALA A 114 11.78 1.21 -0.91
N VAL A 115 12.78 0.90 -1.74
CA VAL A 115 14.15 0.59 -1.29
C VAL A 115 14.90 1.82 -0.80
N GLU A 116 14.92 2.89 -1.59
CA GLU A 116 15.79 4.06 -1.36
C GLU A 116 15.21 5.02 -0.32
N ARG A 117 13.88 5.12 -0.23
CA ARG A 117 13.18 6.11 0.61
C ARG A 117 12.21 5.49 1.60
N GLY A 118 12.11 4.15 1.64
CA GLY A 118 11.09 3.46 2.43
C GLY A 118 9.66 3.79 1.97
N ALA A 119 9.47 4.12 0.68
CA ALA A 119 8.17 4.59 0.19
C ALA A 119 7.06 3.53 0.37
N LEU A 120 5.87 3.99 0.79
CA LEU A 120 4.70 3.16 1.05
C LEU A 120 3.66 3.34 -0.06
N VAL A 121 2.97 2.24 -0.38
CA VAL A 121 1.95 2.19 -1.42
C VAL A 121 0.74 1.39 -0.96
N ASN A 122 -0.45 1.77 -1.41
CA ASN A 122 -1.67 0.98 -1.28
C ASN A 122 -2.59 1.19 -2.49
N SER A 123 -3.50 0.25 -2.71
CA SER A 123 -4.57 0.34 -3.72
C SER A 123 -5.86 0.86 -3.09
N LEU A 124 -6.30 2.05 -3.51
CA LEU A 124 -7.50 2.71 -2.99
C LEU A 124 -8.63 2.54 -3.99
N ALA A 125 -9.28 1.38 -3.94
CA ALA A 125 -10.26 0.97 -4.95
C ALA A 125 -11.71 1.22 -4.53
N THR A 126 -12.03 1.01 -3.25
CA THR A 126 -13.40 1.08 -2.72
C THR A 126 -13.96 2.50 -2.84
N GLU A 127 -15.24 2.60 -3.18
CA GLU A 127 -15.97 3.88 -3.28
C GLU A 127 -17.24 3.85 -2.43
N PRO A 128 -17.70 4.99 -1.89
CA PRO A 128 -18.90 5.06 -1.06
C PRO A 128 -20.14 4.42 -1.71
N ALA A 129 -20.32 4.60 -3.01
CA ALA A 129 -21.49 4.12 -3.75
C ALA A 129 -21.42 2.64 -4.15
N LEU A 130 -20.22 2.07 -4.28
CA LEU A 130 -20.01 0.73 -4.85
C LEU A 130 -19.70 -0.33 -3.79
N GLY A 131 -19.15 0.07 -2.64
CA GLY A 131 -18.62 -0.87 -1.66
C GLY A 131 -17.50 -1.72 -2.27
N SER A 132 -17.46 -3.01 -1.93
CA SER A 132 -16.35 -3.89 -2.32
C SER A 132 -16.11 -3.94 -3.84
N PRO A 133 -14.90 -3.59 -4.33
CA PRO A 133 -14.53 -3.69 -5.74
C PRO A 133 -14.67 -5.09 -6.32
N SER A 134 -14.58 -6.14 -5.49
CA SER A 134 -14.74 -7.53 -5.92
C SER A 134 -16.12 -7.85 -6.51
N ARG A 135 -17.10 -6.95 -6.38
CA ARG A 135 -18.44 -7.07 -6.97
C ARG A 135 -18.51 -6.59 -8.42
N GLY A 136 -17.40 -6.10 -8.99
CA GLY A 136 -17.30 -5.75 -10.42
C GLY A 136 -18.03 -4.47 -10.83
N GLY A 137 -18.36 -3.59 -9.87
CA GLY A 137 -18.98 -2.30 -10.17
C GLY A 137 -18.00 -1.36 -10.88
N ARG A 138 -18.47 -0.63 -11.90
CA ARG A 138 -17.70 0.43 -12.57
C ARG A 138 -17.46 1.59 -11.60
N PRO A 139 -16.19 2.03 -11.37
CA PRO A 139 -15.88 3.18 -10.53
C PRO A 139 -16.60 4.46 -10.98
N GLN A 140 -17.07 5.26 -10.02
CA GLN A 140 -17.48 6.66 -10.22
C GLN A 140 -16.29 7.61 -10.28
N THR A 141 -15.13 7.22 -9.75
CA THR A 141 -13.88 7.93 -10.03
C THR A 141 -13.60 7.85 -11.52
N ILE A 142 -13.44 9.01 -12.16
CA ILE A 142 -13.19 9.14 -13.58
C ILE A 142 -11.73 9.51 -13.85
N ALA A 143 -11.23 9.12 -15.01
CA ALA A 143 -9.98 9.56 -15.58
C ALA A 143 -10.25 10.24 -16.93
N GLN A 144 -10.04 11.55 -16.98
CA GLN A 144 -10.22 12.37 -18.18
C GLN A 144 -8.91 12.48 -18.96
N PRO A 145 -8.87 12.08 -20.25
CA PRO A 145 -7.66 12.18 -21.05
C PRO A 145 -7.38 13.62 -21.46
N ILE A 146 -6.12 14.03 -21.41
CA ILE A 146 -5.64 15.26 -22.04
C ILE A 146 -4.81 14.91 -23.26
N TYR A 147 -5.29 15.36 -24.41
CA TYR A 147 -4.66 15.08 -25.70
C TYR A 147 -3.60 16.11 -26.07
N GLY A 148 -2.51 15.63 -26.66
CA GLY A 148 -1.50 16.45 -27.32
C GLY A 148 -1.96 16.92 -28.70
N SER A 149 -1.13 17.75 -29.35
CA SER A 149 -1.42 18.27 -30.70
C SER A 149 -1.47 17.20 -31.79
N ASP A 150 -0.87 16.03 -31.54
CA ASP A 150 -0.87 14.86 -32.43
C ASP A 150 -2.05 13.89 -32.15
N GLY A 151 -2.94 14.24 -31.22
CA GLY A 151 -4.08 13.41 -30.83
C GLY A 151 -3.73 12.26 -29.87
N THR A 152 -2.49 12.17 -29.37
CA THR A 152 -2.12 11.17 -28.35
C THR A 152 -2.47 11.63 -26.94
N ILE A 153 -2.77 10.69 -26.05
CA ILE A 153 -3.02 11.02 -24.63
C ILE A 153 -1.68 11.29 -23.96
N THR A 154 -1.53 12.49 -23.39
CA THR A 154 -0.30 12.94 -22.73
C THR A 154 -0.37 12.84 -21.21
N ARG A 155 -1.58 12.96 -20.65
CA ARG A 155 -1.85 12.86 -19.21
C ARG A 155 -3.33 12.54 -18.97
N TRP A 156 -3.62 12.14 -17.74
CA TRP A 156 -4.98 11.92 -17.25
C TRP A 156 -5.25 12.83 -16.06
N ILE A 157 -6.48 13.34 -15.97
CA ILE A 157 -6.97 14.04 -14.78
C ILE A 157 -7.92 13.10 -14.06
N LEU A 158 -7.59 12.72 -12.84
CA LEU A 158 -8.44 11.88 -12.01
C LEU A 158 -9.35 12.74 -11.15
N THR A 159 -10.63 12.38 -11.05
CA THR A 159 -11.59 13.03 -10.15
C THR A 159 -12.51 11.98 -9.55
N GLY A 160 -12.59 11.93 -8.22
CA GLY A 160 -13.44 10.96 -7.52
C GLY A 160 -13.23 10.96 -6.01
N CYS A 161 -13.87 10.00 -5.35
CA CYS A 161 -13.79 9.81 -3.91
C CYS A 161 -13.62 8.32 -3.59
N LYS A 162 -12.59 7.99 -2.81
CA LYS A 162 -12.32 6.63 -2.34
C LYS A 162 -12.60 6.51 -0.86
N SER A 163 -12.97 5.30 -0.43
CA SER A 163 -13.23 4.93 0.96
C SER A 163 -12.28 3.84 1.43
N PHE A 164 -12.14 3.69 2.75
CA PHE A 164 -11.25 2.71 3.38
C PHE A 164 -9.79 2.85 2.93
N ALA A 165 -9.32 4.11 2.85
CA ALA A 165 -7.98 4.46 2.44
C ALA A 165 -6.94 4.14 3.54
N SER A 166 -6.74 2.85 3.79
CA SER A 166 -5.81 2.36 4.82
C SER A 166 -4.40 2.88 4.55
N MET A 167 -3.69 3.27 5.61
CA MET A 167 -2.34 3.86 5.56
C MET A 167 -2.25 5.25 4.91
N PHE A 168 -3.36 5.85 4.44
CA PHE A 168 -3.34 7.09 3.66
C PHE A 168 -2.47 8.23 4.24
N PRO A 169 -2.46 8.52 5.56
CA PRO A 169 -1.64 9.60 6.12
C PRO A 169 -0.13 9.48 5.90
N VAL A 170 0.38 8.29 5.55
CA VAL A 170 1.80 8.02 5.31
C VAL A 170 2.06 7.36 3.96
N LEU A 171 1.08 7.32 3.06
CA LEU A 171 1.31 6.82 1.69
C LEU A 171 2.15 7.82 0.90
N ASP A 172 3.13 7.31 0.16
CA ASP A 172 3.82 8.08 -0.88
C ASP A 172 3.14 7.89 -2.23
N TYR A 173 2.57 6.71 -2.46
CA TYR A 173 1.88 6.35 -3.69
C TYR A 173 0.53 5.71 -3.42
N ALA A 174 -0.44 6.01 -4.27
CA ALA A 174 -1.76 5.37 -4.30
C ALA A 174 -2.01 4.76 -5.68
N ILE A 175 -2.56 3.55 -5.72
CA ILE A 175 -3.11 2.98 -6.95
C ILE A 175 -4.60 3.26 -6.99
N LEU A 176 -5.05 3.98 -8.02
CA LEU A 176 -6.44 4.41 -8.17
C LEU A 176 -7.06 3.76 -9.41
N PRO A 177 -8.01 2.83 -9.24
CA PRO A 177 -8.88 2.41 -10.32
C PRO A 177 -9.85 3.54 -10.69
N ALA A 178 -9.98 3.85 -11.98
CA ALA A 178 -10.86 4.90 -12.48
C ALA A 178 -11.45 4.53 -13.85
N ALA A 179 -12.70 4.91 -14.07
CA ALA A 179 -13.38 4.79 -15.35
C ALA A 179 -12.75 5.73 -16.38
N LEU A 180 -12.33 5.22 -17.54
CA LEU A 180 -11.74 6.03 -18.59
C LEU A 180 -12.81 6.80 -19.37
N GLU A 181 -12.61 8.10 -19.55
CA GLU A 181 -13.44 8.98 -20.39
C GLU A 181 -12.80 9.26 -21.76
N ASP A 182 -12.15 8.25 -22.35
CA ASP A 182 -11.57 8.28 -23.70
C ASP A 182 -12.44 7.60 -24.76
N GLY A 183 -13.64 7.16 -24.39
CA GLY A 183 -14.59 6.44 -25.24
C GLY A 183 -14.40 4.93 -25.28
N SER A 184 -13.40 4.36 -24.58
CA SER A 184 -13.16 2.91 -24.53
C SER A 184 -14.16 2.13 -23.68
N ASP A 185 -14.86 2.81 -22.76
CA ASP A 185 -15.64 2.19 -21.67
C ASP A 185 -14.80 1.27 -20.77
N GLU A 186 -13.48 1.44 -20.73
CA GLU A 186 -12.59 0.65 -19.86
C GLU A 186 -12.39 1.28 -18.47
N VAL A 187 -11.73 0.54 -17.59
CA VAL A 187 -11.27 0.99 -16.27
C VAL A 187 -9.74 0.91 -16.25
N GLY A 188 -9.09 2.06 -16.09
CA GLY A 188 -7.65 2.15 -15.89
C GLY A 188 -7.27 2.00 -14.42
N ARG A 189 -6.01 1.65 -14.16
CA ARG A 189 -5.38 1.73 -12.84
C ARG A 189 -4.19 2.68 -12.91
N PHE A 190 -4.17 3.67 -12.03
CA PHE A 190 -3.19 4.74 -12.04
C PHE A 190 -2.34 4.69 -10.78
N LEU A 191 -1.02 4.59 -10.93
CA LEU A 191 -0.08 4.85 -9.84
C LEU A 191 0.10 6.37 -9.74
N VAL A 192 -0.27 6.95 -8.60
CA VAL A 192 -0.26 8.40 -8.37
C VAL A 192 0.53 8.70 -7.10
N ALA A 193 1.43 9.68 -7.16
CA ALA A 193 2.09 10.19 -5.96
C ALA A 193 1.06 10.91 -5.09
N VAL A 194 1.08 10.68 -3.78
CA VAL A 194 0.18 11.34 -2.84
C VAL A 194 0.73 12.74 -2.53
N ASP A 195 -0.07 13.76 -2.81
CA ASP A 195 0.25 15.17 -2.64
C ASP A 195 -0.96 15.99 -2.14
N ASP A 196 -0.89 17.31 -2.28
CA ASP A 196 -1.92 18.26 -1.86
C ASP A 196 -3.21 18.25 -2.69
N HIS A 197 -3.26 17.49 -3.80
CA HIS A 197 -4.48 17.30 -4.58
C HIS A 197 -5.40 16.26 -3.95
N PHE A 198 -4.91 15.47 -2.98
CA PHE A 198 -5.73 14.59 -2.18
C PHE A 198 -6.28 15.32 -0.95
N ARG A 199 -7.54 15.04 -0.62
CA ARG A 199 -8.20 15.57 0.58
C ARG A 199 -8.92 14.47 1.34
N VAL A 200 -8.66 14.40 2.65
CA VAL A 200 -9.42 13.54 3.56
C VAL A 200 -10.74 14.24 3.89
N GLU A 201 -11.86 13.71 3.37
CA GLU A 201 -13.19 14.28 3.64
C GLU A 201 -13.76 13.86 4.99
N ARG A 202 -13.46 12.63 5.41
CA ARG A 202 -13.97 12.04 6.66
C ARG A 202 -12.87 11.25 7.32
N ALA A 203 -12.61 11.56 8.59
CA ALA A 203 -11.75 10.74 9.42
C ALA A 203 -12.39 9.36 9.63
N TRP A 204 -11.55 8.35 9.76
CA TRP A 204 -11.97 7.01 10.12
C TRP A 204 -12.36 6.98 11.60
N ASP A 205 -13.55 6.44 11.89
CA ASP A 205 -14.04 6.21 13.26
C ASP A 205 -14.85 4.91 13.25
N ALA A 206 -14.29 3.87 13.85
CA ALA A 206 -14.81 2.51 13.80
C ALA A 206 -14.61 1.76 15.12
N ILE A 207 -15.29 0.61 15.24
CA ILE A 207 -15.25 -0.25 16.43
C ILE A 207 -13.84 -0.84 16.67
N GLY A 208 -13.03 -0.96 15.62
CA GLY A 208 -11.64 -1.42 15.62
C GLY A 208 -10.98 -1.02 14.30
N MET A 209 -9.71 -1.39 14.10
CA MET A 209 -8.83 -0.84 13.05
C MET A 209 -8.65 0.67 13.18
N ARG A 210 -8.45 1.17 14.40
CA ARG A 210 -8.38 2.61 14.66
C ARG A 210 -7.05 3.17 14.15
#